data_AF-A0A3M1X7E9-F1
#
_entry.id   AF-A0A3M1X7E9-F1
#
_cell.length_a   1.000
_cell.length_b   1.000
_cell.length_c   1.000
_cell.angle_alpha   90.00
_cell.angle_beta   90.00
_cell.angle_gamma   90.00
#
_symmetry.space_group_name_H-M   'P 1'
#
loop_
_entity.id
_entity.type
_entity.pdbx_description
1 polymer ?
#
loop_
_entity_poly.entity_id
_entity_poly.type
_entity_poly.pdbx_seq_one_letter_code
_entity_poly.pdbx_strand_id
1 'polypeptide(L)'
;MQEKRNSTTLKPRQSSHRTWLWQLSMALLWTSALLLLSAFLSRLAAQTVSVTPILETDPVPSSGDAADDACIWIHPTDPSQSLIIATDKTSGLLVYDLNGHQLQYLASGEPNNVDLRYNFPLGGDLVALVGVSDRAGKD
;
A
#
# COMPACT_ATOMS: atom_id res chain seq x y z
N MET A 1 69.23 -5.87 67.44
CA MET A 1 69.18 -5.85 65.97
C MET A 1 67.72 -5.84 65.54
N GLN A 2 67.41 -5.06 64.50
CA GLN A 2 66.12 -4.88 63.78
C GLN A 2 65.27 -3.66 64.13
N GLU A 3 65.44 -2.65 63.28
CA GLU A 3 64.70 -1.39 63.16
C GLU A 3 63.53 -1.59 62.18
N LYS A 4 62.29 -1.31 62.61
CA LYS A 4 61.11 -1.37 61.75
C LYS A 4 60.84 0.01 61.14
N ARG A 5 61.09 0.16 59.84
CA ARG A 5 60.64 1.32 59.05
C ARG A 5 59.18 1.13 58.63
N ASN A 6 58.32 2.08 58.99
CA ASN A 6 56.94 2.18 58.49
C ASN A 6 56.96 2.86 57.12
N SER A 7 56.42 2.17 56.11
CA SER A 7 56.26 2.67 54.73
C SER A 7 54.82 3.15 54.53
N THR A 8 54.63 4.46 54.42
CA THR A 8 53.37 5.08 53.97
C THR A 8 53.27 4.98 52.44
N THR A 9 52.37 4.13 51.96
CA THR A 9 52.09 3.97 50.52
C THR A 9 51.11 5.04 50.03
N LEU A 10 51.55 5.90 49.11
CA LEU A 10 50.68 6.85 48.39
C LEU A 10 49.77 6.09 47.42
N LYS A 11 48.44 6.32 47.49
CA LYS A 11 47.49 5.75 46.51
C LYS A 11 47.70 6.37 45.13
N PRO A 12 47.78 5.57 44.05
CA PRO A 12 48.00 6.09 42.71
C PRO A 12 46.77 6.86 42.21
N ARG A 13 47.01 8.03 41.60
CA ARG A 13 46.01 8.89 40.95
C ARG A 13 45.48 8.18 39.70
N GLN A 14 44.22 7.77 39.73
CA GLN A 14 43.50 7.16 38.61
C GLN A 14 43.50 8.12 37.39
N SER A 15 43.88 7.62 36.21
CA SER A 15 43.95 8.40 34.97
C SER A 15 42.58 8.49 34.29
N SER A 16 42.01 9.70 34.24
CA SER A 16 40.71 10.01 33.61
C SER A 16 40.64 9.67 32.12
N HIS A 17 41.77 9.56 31.42
CA HIS A 17 41.80 9.21 30.00
C HIS A 17 41.29 7.79 29.71
N ARG A 18 41.45 6.84 30.65
CA ARG A 18 40.95 5.46 30.49
C ARG A 18 39.43 5.37 30.59
N THR A 19 38.78 6.24 31.36
CA THR A 19 37.32 6.23 31.52
C THR A 19 36.61 6.82 30.30
N TRP A 20 37.20 7.81 29.63
CA TRP A 20 36.65 8.40 28.39
C TRP A 20 36.64 7.42 27.21
N LEU A 21 37.74 6.67 27.01
CA LEU A 21 37.80 5.65 25.95
C LEU A 21 36.80 4.52 26.19
N TRP A 22 36.59 4.15 27.45
CA TRP A 22 35.60 3.14 27.82
C TRP A 22 34.17 3.62 27.59
N GLN A 23 33.84 4.86 28.00
CA GLN A 23 32.52 5.45 27.77
C GLN A 23 32.21 5.62 26.27
N LEU A 24 33.18 6.06 25.46
CA LEU A 24 33.01 6.18 24.01
C LEU A 24 32.79 4.81 23.35
N SER A 25 33.55 3.80 23.76
CA SER A 25 33.38 2.42 23.28
C SER A 25 31.99 1.87 23.63
N MET A 26 31.50 2.12 24.83
CA MET A 26 30.14 1.72 25.24
C MET A 26 29.07 2.46 24.43
N ALA A 27 29.21 3.77 24.22
CA ALA A 27 28.26 4.55 23.41
C ALA A 27 28.18 4.04 21.95
N LEU A 28 29.31 3.66 21.35
CA LEU A 28 29.37 3.07 20.01
C LEU A 28 28.70 1.69 19.95
N LEU A 29 28.84 0.87 21.00
CA LEU A 29 28.16 -0.43 21.07
C LEU A 29 26.65 -0.28 21.22
N TRP A 30 26.18 0.64 22.06
CA TRP A 30 24.74 0.91 22.24
C TRP A 30 24.08 1.47 20.99
N THR A 31 24.73 2.42 20.32
CA THR A 31 24.24 2.98 19.05
C THR A 31 24.18 1.91 17.96
N SER A 32 25.21 1.05 17.86
CA SER A 32 25.21 -0.08 16.92
C SER A 32 24.10 -1.08 17.24
N ALA A 33 23.90 -1.42 18.52
CA ALA A 33 22.83 -2.32 18.95
C ALA A 33 21.44 -1.74 18.63
N LEU A 34 21.25 -0.43 18.83
CA LEU A 34 19.98 0.25 18.53
C LEU A 34 19.71 0.30 17.02
N LEU A 35 20.74 0.54 16.19
CA LEU A 35 20.62 0.50 14.73
C LEU A 35 20.27 -0.91 14.23
N LEU A 36 20.89 -1.95 14.78
CA LEU A 36 20.59 -3.35 14.44
C LEU A 36 19.17 -3.73 14.85
N LEU A 37 18.75 -3.34 16.06
CA LEU A 37 17.38 -3.58 16.53
C LEU A 37 16.36 -2.84 15.66
N SER A 38 16.62 -1.58 15.31
CA SER A 38 15.76 -0.79 14.43
C SER A 38 15.64 -1.42 13.03
N ALA A 39 16.75 -1.85 12.44
CA ALA A 39 16.75 -2.53 11.14
C ALA A 39 16.01 -3.87 11.19
N PHE A 40 16.16 -4.64 12.29
CA PHE A 40 15.46 -5.89 12.49
C PHE A 40 13.94 -5.69 12.62
N LEU A 41 13.51 -4.73 13.45
CA LEU A 41 12.09 -4.40 13.61
C LEU A 41 11.48 -3.85 12.31
N SER A 42 12.23 -3.06 11.53
CA SER A 42 11.78 -2.57 10.22
C SER A 42 11.56 -3.69 9.22
N ARG A 43 12.41 -4.73 9.23
CA ARG A 43 12.23 -5.92 8.39
C ARG A 43 11.01 -6.76 8.79
N LEU A 44 10.74 -6.89 10.09
CA LEU A 44 9.54 -7.56 10.57
C LEU A 44 8.27 -6.79 10.17
N ALA A 45 8.30 -5.47 10.25
CA ALA A 45 7.18 -4.61 9.82
C ALA A 45 6.97 -4.60 8.29
N ALA A 46 8.03 -4.83 7.51
CA ALA A 46 8.00 -4.83 6.05
C ALA A 46 7.60 -6.19 5.42
N GLN A 47 7.08 -7.12 6.20
CA GLN A 47 6.64 -8.41 5.65
C GLN A 47 5.41 -8.21 4.76
N THR A 48 5.58 -8.44 3.46
CA THR A 48 4.49 -8.40 2.49
C THR A 48 3.81 -9.76 2.39
N VAL A 49 2.49 -9.74 2.24
CA VAL A 49 1.71 -10.93 1.86
C VAL A 49 1.54 -10.90 0.35
N SER A 50 1.91 -11.99 -0.32
CA SER A 50 1.59 -12.19 -1.73
C SER A 50 0.23 -12.85 -1.85
N VAL A 51 -0.61 -12.30 -2.72
CA VAL A 51 -1.90 -12.88 -3.10
C VAL A 51 -1.89 -13.13 -4.60
N THR A 52 -2.50 -14.22 -5.04
CA THR A 52 -2.61 -14.57 -6.45
C THR A 52 -4.04 -14.30 -6.92
N PRO A 53 -4.26 -13.57 -8.02
CA PRO A 53 -5.59 -13.44 -8.60
C PRO A 53 -6.09 -14.81 -9.05
N ILE A 54 -7.40 -15.05 -8.91
CA ILE A 54 -8.03 -16.31 -9.34
C ILE A 54 -8.68 -16.20 -10.72
N LEU A 55 -8.93 -14.97 -11.20
CA LEU A 55 -9.62 -14.64 -12.45
C LEU A 55 -9.11 -13.27 -12.97
N GLU A 56 -9.35 -13.02 -14.25
CA GLU A 56 -9.13 -11.74 -14.93
C GLU A 56 -10.27 -11.48 -15.93
N THR A 57 -10.52 -10.23 -16.28
CA THR A 57 -11.52 -9.89 -17.31
C THR A 57 -11.00 -10.15 -18.71
N ASP A 58 -11.90 -10.34 -19.67
CA ASP A 58 -11.59 -10.23 -21.09
C ASP A 58 -10.90 -8.87 -21.35
N PRO A 59 -9.90 -8.80 -22.25
CA PRO A 59 -9.19 -7.55 -22.53
C PRO A 59 -10.11 -6.45 -23.05
N VAL A 60 -9.79 -5.19 -22.75
CA VAL A 60 -10.45 -4.05 -23.38
C VAL A 60 -10.19 -4.03 -24.90
N PRO A 61 -11.11 -3.45 -25.72
CA PRO A 61 -10.95 -3.42 -27.17
C PRO A 61 -9.73 -2.61 -27.63
N SER A 62 -9.40 -1.53 -26.93
CA SER A 62 -8.25 -0.69 -27.26
C SER A 62 -6.91 -1.25 -26.82
N SER A 63 -5.87 -0.80 -27.50
CA SER A 63 -4.48 -1.18 -27.21
C SER A 63 -3.77 -0.13 -26.36
N GLY A 64 -2.65 -0.52 -25.75
CA GLY A 64 -1.83 0.38 -24.95
C GLY A 64 -2.43 0.64 -23.58
N ASP A 65 -2.27 1.87 -23.09
CA ASP A 65 -2.79 2.31 -21.81
C ASP A 65 -4.29 2.65 -21.93
N ALA A 66 -5.13 1.62 -21.90
CA ALA A 66 -6.56 1.71 -22.16
C ALA A 66 -7.45 1.35 -20.95
N ALA A 67 -7.22 0.22 -20.28
CA ALA A 67 -7.94 -0.13 -19.06
C ALA A 67 -7.43 0.73 -17.88
N ASP A 68 -8.31 1.51 -17.22
CA ASP A 68 -7.90 2.48 -16.19
C ASP A 68 -8.56 2.23 -14.83
N ASP A 69 -9.90 2.12 -14.77
CA ASP A 69 -10.65 2.06 -13.52
C ASP A 69 -11.86 1.12 -13.61
N ALA A 70 -12.32 0.65 -12.45
CA ALA A 70 -13.48 -0.23 -12.35
C ALA A 70 -14.25 -0.04 -11.04
N CYS A 71 -15.57 -0.21 -11.12
CA CYS A 71 -16.45 -0.33 -9.97
C CYS A 71 -17.29 -1.61 -10.04
N ILE A 72 -17.79 -2.08 -8.90
CA ILE A 72 -18.57 -3.32 -8.81
C ILE A 72 -20.00 -2.97 -8.44
N TRP A 73 -20.94 -3.29 -9.33
CA TRP A 73 -22.36 -3.23 -9.04
C TRP A 73 -22.79 -4.55 -8.41
N ILE A 74 -23.30 -4.48 -7.18
CA ILE A 74 -23.79 -5.64 -6.46
C ILE A 74 -25.27 -5.83 -6.77
N HIS A 75 -25.59 -6.98 -7.34
CA HIS A 75 -26.97 -7.31 -7.66
C HIS A 75 -27.80 -7.42 -6.36
N PRO A 76 -28.97 -6.76 -6.26
CA PRO A 76 -29.65 -6.51 -4.98
C PRO A 76 -30.17 -7.77 -4.28
N THR A 77 -30.41 -8.86 -5.01
CA THR A 77 -30.99 -10.10 -4.47
C THR A 77 -30.14 -11.35 -4.70
N ASP A 78 -29.16 -11.28 -5.60
CA ASP A 78 -28.34 -12.43 -5.98
C ASP A 78 -26.92 -11.96 -6.31
N PRO A 79 -26.02 -11.92 -5.33
CA PRO A 79 -24.66 -11.42 -5.51
C PRO A 79 -23.86 -12.14 -6.61
N SER A 80 -24.25 -13.36 -7.02
CA SER A 80 -23.58 -14.07 -8.12
C SER A 80 -23.82 -13.42 -9.50
N GLN A 81 -24.88 -12.61 -9.62
CA GLN A 81 -25.22 -11.81 -10.81
C GLN A 81 -24.68 -10.38 -10.74
N SER A 82 -23.75 -10.09 -9.82
CA SER A 82 -23.08 -8.79 -9.76
C SER A 82 -22.26 -8.54 -11.01
N LEU A 83 -22.00 -7.27 -11.29
CA LEU A 83 -21.33 -6.83 -12.52
C LEU A 83 -20.09 -6.03 -12.18
N ILE A 84 -19.05 -6.19 -13.00
CA ILE A 84 -17.89 -5.29 -13.02
C ILE A 84 -18.16 -4.27 -14.12
N ILE A 85 -18.07 -2.98 -13.79
CA ILE A 85 -18.20 -1.89 -14.75
C ILE A 85 -16.83 -1.21 -14.81
N ALA A 86 -16.25 -1.12 -16.01
CA ALA A 86 -14.88 -0.63 -16.18
C ALA A 86 -14.76 0.38 -17.32
N THR A 87 -13.66 1.13 -17.33
CA THR A 87 -13.34 2.10 -18.37
C THR A 87 -12.31 1.54 -19.35
N ASP A 88 -12.60 1.68 -20.64
CA ASP A 88 -11.59 1.85 -21.67
C ASP A 88 -11.41 3.35 -21.86
N LYS A 89 -10.35 3.92 -21.27
CA LYS A 89 -10.20 5.37 -21.22
C LYS A 89 -10.01 6.03 -22.57
N THR A 90 -9.80 5.24 -23.60
CA THR A 90 -9.61 5.73 -24.97
C THR A 90 -10.90 5.69 -25.77
N SER A 91 -11.92 4.93 -25.36
CA SER A 91 -13.05 4.70 -26.25
C SER A 91 -14.39 4.28 -25.64
N GLY A 92 -14.50 4.02 -24.33
CA GLY A 92 -15.82 3.70 -23.76
C GLY A 92 -15.87 2.98 -22.42
N LEU A 93 -17.04 2.39 -22.15
CA LEU A 93 -17.32 1.64 -20.92
C LEU A 93 -17.62 0.18 -21.20
N LEU A 94 -17.12 -0.68 -20.32
CA LEU A 94 -17.34 -2.13 -20.36
C LEU A 94 -18.20 -2.57 -19.18
N VAL A 95 -19.02 -3.60 -19.42
CA VAL A 95 -19.71 -4.35 -18.38
C VAL A 95 -19.29 -5.80 -18.51
N TYR A 96 -18.80 -6.39 -17.42
CA TYR A 96 -18.41 -7.78 -17.32
C TYR A 96 -19.23 -8.52 -16.27
N ASP A 97 -19.36 -9.83 -16.42
CA ASP A 97 -19.76 -10.71 -15.34
C ASP A 97 -18.61 -10.96 -14.34
N LEU A 98 -18.89 -11.66 -13.23
CA LEU A 98 -17.87 -11.99 -12.22
C LEU A 98 -16.84 -13.05 -12.68
N ASN A 99 -17.09 -13.74 -13.81
CA ASN A 99 -16.09 -14.63 -14.42
C ASN A 99 -15.14 -13.88 -15.36
N GLY A 100 -15.36 -12.58 -15.54
CA GLY A 100 -14.57 -11.72 -16.39
C GLY A 100 -15.07 -11.63 -17.84
N HIS A 101 -16.18 -12.26 -18.19
CA HIS A 101 -16.67 -12.21 -19.56
C HIS A 101 -17.35 -10.88 -19.89
N GLN A 102 -16.99 -10.26 -21.01
CA GLN A 102 -17.61 -9.01 -21.45
C GLN A 102 -19.07 -9.23 -21.87
N LEU A 103 -20.01 -8.60 -21.16
CA LEU A 103 -21.44 -8.63 -21.46
C LEU A 103 -21.86 -7.47 -22.38
N GLN A 104 -21.25 -6.29 -22.21
CA GLN A 104 -21.58 -5.11 -22.99
C GLN A 104 -20.36 -4.21 -23.17
N TYR A 105 -20.30 -3.55 -24.32
CA TYR A 105 -19.41 -2.43 -24.58
C TYR A 105 -20.21 -1.21 -25.06
N LEU A 106 -20.02 -0.06 -24.39
CA LEU A 106 -20.57 1.22 -24.80
C LEU A 106 -19.44 2.08 -25.37
N ALA A 107 -19.32 2.09 -26.70
CA ALA A 107 -18.33 2.88 -27.43
C ALA A 107 -18.71 4.36 -27.46
N SER A 108 -18.54 5.06 -26.34
CA SER A 108 -18.94 6.46 -26.18
C SER A 108 -18.01 7.19 -25.21
N GLY A 109 -17.56 8.37 -25.65
CA GLY A 109 -16.72 9.25 -24.85
C GLY A 109 -15.28 8.75 -24.68
N GLU A 110 -14.52 9.49 -23.89
CA GLU A 110 -13.20 9.11 -23.41
C GLU A 110 -13.25 9.10 -21.88
N PRO A 111 -13.90 8.10 -21.26
CA PRO A 111 -14.03 8.06 -19.83
C PRO A 111 -12.65 7.95 -19.17
N ASN A 112 -12.50 8.25 -17.89
CA ASN A 112 -11.27 7.91 -17.17
C ASN A 112 -11.59 7.04 -15.96
N ASN A 113 -12.33 7.61 -15.01
CA ASN A 113 -12.71 6.92 -13.79
C ASN A 113 -14.22 6.69 -13.74
N VAL A 114 -14.61 5.65 -13.03
CA VAL A 114 -16.00 5.22 -12.90
C VAL A 114 -16.32 4.89 -11.45
N ASP A 115 -17.47 5.36 -10.98
CA ASP A 115 -18.00 5.01 -9.66
C ASP A 115 -19.52 4.86 -9.75
N LEU A 116 -20.12 4.25 -8.75
CA LEU A 116 -21.56 4.11 -8.65
C LEU A 116 -22.10 4.45 -7.27
N ARG A 117 -23.37 4.86 -7.23
CA ARG A 117 -24.13 5.04 -5.99
C ARG A 117 -25.49 4.41 -6.14
N TYR A 118 -25.95 3.74 -5.08
CA TYR A 118 -27.25 3.07 -5.05
C TYR A 118 -28.36 4.02 -4.61
N ASN A 119 -29.59 3.59 -4.86
CA ASN A 119 -30.82 4.23 -4.38
C ASN A 119 -30.97 5.69 -4.84
N PHE A 120 -30.49 5.99 -6.05
CA PHE A 120 -30.75 7.28 -6.67
C PHE A 120 -32.22 7.32 -7.14
N PRO A 121 -33.01 8.32 -6.73
CA PRO A 121 -34.39 8.43 -7.16
C PRO A 121 -34.48 8.93 -8.61
N LEU A 122 -35.02 8.12 -9.51
CA LEU A 122 -35.21 8.45 -10.93
C LEU A 122 -36.58 7.97 -11.41
N GLY A 123 -37.45 8.89 -11.83
CA GLY A 123 -38.75 8.54 -12.41
C GLY A 123 -39.73 7.82 -11.47
N GLY A 124 -39.51 7.87 -10.15
CA GLY A 124 -40.29 7.15 -9.14
C GLY A 124 -39.64 5.85 -8.65
N ASP A 125 -38.57 5.40 -9.32
CA ASP A 125 -37.81 4.21 -8.95
C ASP A 125 -36.48 4.56 -8.27
N LEU A 126 -35.95 3.61 -7.50
CA LEU A 126 -34.60 3.67 -6.94
C LEU A 126 -33.65 2.88 -7.84
N VAL A 127 -32.67 3.55 -8.43
CA VAL A 127 -31.71 2.95 -9.36
C VAL A 127 -30.28 3.01 -8.81
N ALA A 128 -29.42 2.14 -9.31
CA ALA A 128 -27.99 2.39 -9.24
C ALA A 128 -27.63 3.45 -10.29
N LEU A 129 -26.95 4.51 -9.87
CA LEU A 129 -26.41 5.53 -10.74
C LEU A 129 -24.92 5.26 -10.96
N VAL A 130 -24.51 5.08 -12.21
CA VAL A 130 -23.10 4.96 -12.61
C VAL A 130 -22.65 6.32 -13.16
N GLY A 131 -21.57 6.86 -12.62
CA GLY A 131 -21.01 8.14 -13.03
C GLY A 131 -19.58 7.96 -13.53
N VAL A 132 -19.23 8.69 -14.59
CA VAL A 132 -17.88 8.68 -15.18
C VAL A 132 -17.37 10.10 -15.38
N SER A 133 -16.05 10.27 -15.27
CA SER A 133 -15.39 11.45 -15.83
C SER A 133 -15.20 11.23 -17.33
N ASP A 134 -15.64 12.16 -18.17
CA ASP A 134 -15.50 12.10 -19.63
C ASP A 134 -14.64 13.26 -20.13
N ARG A 135 -13.62 12.93 -20.94
CA ARG A 135 -12.67 13.87 -21.52
C ARG A 135 -12.91 14.15 -22.99
N ALA A 136 -13.87 13.47 -23.62
CA ALA A 136 -14.24 13.76 -24.99
C ALA A 136 -14.67 15.24 -25.10
N GLY A 137 -14.18 15.93 -26.14
CA GLY A 137 -14.58 17.30 -26.42
C GLY A 137 -16.10 17.38 -26.63
N LYS A 138 -16.71 18.50 -26.24
CA LYS A 138 -18.06 18.80 -26.72
C LYS A 138 -17.94 19.20 -28.19
N ASP A 139 -18.55 18.43 -29.08
CA ASP A 139 -18.86 18.87 -30.45
C ASP A 139 -19.78 20.10 -30.44
#